data_AF-K9F5F7-F1
#
_entry.id   AF-K9F5F7-F1
#
_cell.length_a   1.000
_cell.length_b   1.000
_cell.length_c   1.000
_cell.angle_alpha   90.00
_cell.angle_beta   90.00
_cell.angle_gamma   90.00
#
_symmetry.space_group_name_H-M   'P 1'
#
loop_
_entity.id
_entity.type
_entity.pdbx_description
1 polymer ?
#
loop_
_entity_poly.entity_id
_entity_poly.type
_entity_poly.pdbx_seq_one_letter_code
_entity_poly.pdbx_strand_id
1 'polypeptide(L)'
;MEAIHEALAKDKAKNHATWIPYVTAGYPAVSETPGMMLSMQAGGADIIKLGIPFTDPGTESPTIQQANAKALANGVQVSYIQQTVKSARKPGLAVPVPLAGYKVVREYPYGEENLYSAKIPDYRTFLSHFLFHPERSYGDDLQDR
;
A
#
# COMPACT_ATOMS: atom_id res chain seq x y z
N MET A 1 6.05 -0.57 -11.23
CA MET A 1 7.45 -0.10 -11.17
C MET A 1 7.65 1.12 -12.05
N GLU A 2 7.09 1.14 -13.26
CA GLU A 2 7.18 2.26 -14.21
C GLU A 2 6.76 3.62 -13.63
N ALA A 3 5.54 3.75 -13.08
CA ALA A 3 5.07 5.02 -12.49
C ALA A 3 5.93 5.59 -11.35
N ILE A 4 6.62 4.74 -10.56
CA ILE A 4 7.55 5.20 -9.51
C ILE A 4 8.84 5.72 -10.15
N HIS A 5 9.36 5.00 -11.14
CA HIS A 5 10.55 5.43 -11.87
C HIS A 5 10.30 6.73 -12.62
N GLU A 6 9.12 6.90 -13.23
CA GLU A 6 8.70 8.13 -13.89
C GLU A 6 8.62 9.32 -12.92
N ALA A 7 8.00 9.13 -11.75
CA ALA A 7 7.95 10.17 -10.71
C ALA A 7 9.35 10.62 -10.28
N LEU A 8 10.22 9.65 -9.95
CA LEU A 8 11.61 9.93 -9.55
C LEU A 8 12.42 10.59 -10.68
N ALA A 9 12.23 10.15 -11.93
CA ALA A 9 12.93 10.72 -13.08
C ALA A 9 12.48 12.17 -13.35
N LYS A 10 11.17 12.44 -13.23
CA LYS A 10 10.58 13.77 -13.38
C LYS A 10 11.13 14.74 -12.33
N ASP A 11 11.20 14.33 -11.07
CA ASP A 11 11.71 15.20 -9.99
C ASP A 11 13.20 15.46 -10.14
N LYS A 12 13.98 14.43 -10.50
CA LYS A 12 15.40 14.58 -10.83
C LYS A 12 15.62 15.57 -11.97
N ALA A 13 14.81 15.50 -13.04
CA ALA A 13 14.91 16.43 -14.17
C ALA A 13 14.59 17.88 -13.78
N LYS A 14 13.77 18.08 -12.75
CA LYS A 14 13.41 19.40 -12.21
C LYS A 14 14.33 19.89 -11.09
N ASN A 15 15.37 19.13 -10.74
CA ASN A 15 16.19 19.36 -9.55
C ASN A 15 15.32 19.50 -8.27
N HIS A 16 14.26 18.70 -8.20
CA HIS A 16 13.30 18.65 -7.11
C HIS A 16 13.57 17.42 -6.24
N ALA A 17 13.43 17.58 -4.92
CA ALA A 17 13.55 16.47 -3.99
C ALA A 17 12.19 15.77 -3.87
N THR A 18 12.12 14.51 -4.29
CA THR A 18 10.88 13.71 -4.22
C THR A 18 10.39 13.57 -2.77
N TRP A 19 9.15 14.00 -2.51
CA TRP A 19 8.50 13.81 -1.22
C TRP A 19 7.63 12.56 -1.22
N ILE A 20 7.93 11.63 -0.30
CA ILE A 20 7.27 10.32 -0.19
C ILE A 20 6.66 10.13 1.21
N PRO A 21 5.47 10.67 1.51
CA PRO A 21 4.78 10.39 2.76
C PRO A 21 4.31 8.93 2.89
N TYR A 22 4.12 8.50 4.13
CA TYR A 22 3.59 7.19 4.50
C TYR A 22 2.30 7.34 5.31
N VAL A 23 1.32 6.47 5.07
CA VAL A 23 0.10 6.35 5.88
C VAL A 23 -0.29 4.89 6.05
N THR A 24 -0.67 4.47 7.26
CA THR A 24 -1.23 3.14 7.51
C THR A 24 -2.69 3.07 7.06
N ALA A 25 -3.05 2.09 6.24
CA ALA A 25 -4.42 1.91 5.78
C ALA A 25 -5.39 1.69 6.94
N GLY A 26 -6.44 2.52 7.00
CA GLY A 26 -7.51 2.48 7.99
C GLY A 26 -7.16 3.06 9.35
N TYR A 27 -6.07 3.82 9.43
CA TYR A 27 -5.75 4.71 10.56
C TYR A 27 -6.03 6.17 10.18
N PRO A 28 -6.65 6.98 11.06
CA PRO A 28 -7.19 6.62 12.38
C PRO A 28 -8.52 5.86 12.28
N ALA A 29 -9.19 5.91 11.13
CA ALA A 29 -10.40 5.15 10.81
C ALA A 29 -10.44 4.73 9.33
N VAL A 30 -11.26 3.72 9.03
CA VAL A 30 -11.44 3.12 7.69
C VAL A 30 -11.98 4.12 6.66
N SER A 31 -12.75 5.12 7.06
CA SER A 31 -13.25 6.15 6.14
C SER A 31 -12.18 7.18 5.73
N GLU A 32 -11.13 7.34 6.53
CA GLU A 32 -10.25 8.52 6.46
C GLU A 32 -9.12 8.37 5.44
N THR A 33 -8.62 7.14 5.23
CA THR A 33 -7.45 6.89 4.39
C THR A 33 -7.54 7.50 2.98
N PRO A 34 -8.66 7.40 2.24
CA PRO A 34 -8.78 8.05 0.93
C PRO A 34 -8.60 9.57 0.99
N GLY A 35 -9.23 10.23 1.97
CA GLY A 35 -9.13 11.67 2.18
C GLY A 35 -7.71 12.10 2.56
N MET A 36 -7.04 11.32 3.40
CA MET A 36 -5.64 11.56 3.76
C MET A 36 -4.71 11.49 2.54
N MET A 37 -4.89 10.50 1.66
CA MET A 37 -4.07 10.39 0.44
C MET A 37 -4.31 11.57 -0.51
N LEU A 38 -5.55 12.04 -0.65
CA LEU A 38 -5.85 13.23 -1.45
C LEU A 38 -5.21 14.49 -0.86
N SER A 39 -5.26 14.65 0.46
CA SER A 39 -4.60 15.77 1.16
C SER A 39 -3.08 15.72 1.01
N MET A 40 -2.47 14.53 1.06
CA MET A 40 -1.02 14.36 0.81
C MET A 40 -0.67 14.78 -0.62
N GLN A 41 -1.45 14.36 -1.62
CA GLN A 41 -1.27 14.81 -3.01
C GLN A 41 -1.44 16.33 -3.13
N ALA A 42 -2.47 16.91 -2.52
CA ALA A 42 -2.69 18.35 -2.54
C ALA A 42 -1.55 19.13 -1.86
N GLY A 43 -0.90 18.53 -0.86
CA GLY A 43 0.31 19.05 -0.23
C GLY A 43 1.58 18.94 -1.07
N GLY A 44 1.52 18.28 -2.25
CA GLY A 44 2.66 18.12 -3.16
C GLY A 44 3.39 16.78 -3.04
N ALA A 45 2.77 15.73 -2.48
CA ALA A 45 3.39 14.41 -2.45
C ALA A 45 3.61 13.88 -3.87
N ASP A 46 4.81 13.41 -4.17
CA ASP A 46 5.12 12.81 -5.48
C ASP A 46 4.74 11.33 -5.52
N ILE A 47 4.85 10.64 -4.38
CA ILE A 47 4.52 9.23 -4.18
C ILE A 47 3.89 9.07 -2.78
N ILE A 48 2.88 8.22 -2.61
CA ILE A 48 2.30 7.93 -1.29
C ILE A 48 2.50 6.46 -0.95
N LYS A 49 3.23 6.15 0.13
CA LYS A 49 3.34 4.77 0.62
C LYS A 49 2.11 4.43 1.47
N LEU A 50 1.37 3.41 1.06
CA LEU A 50 0.21 2.93 1.80
C LEU A 50 0.56 1.67 2.60
N GLY A 51 0.60 1.81 3.92
CA GLY A 51 0.90 0.76 4.88
C GLY A 51 -0.18 -0.31 4.96
N ILE A 52 0.20 -1.58 4.87
CA ILE A 52 -0.64 -2.73 5.18
C ILE A 52 -0.50 -3.01 6.68
N PRO A 53 -1.54 -2.82 7.50
CA PRO A 53 -1.45 -3.08 8.93
C PRO A 53 -1.25 -4.58 9.20
N PHE A 54 -0.34 -4.92 10.11
CA PHE A 54 0.05 -6.30 10.42
C PHE A 54 0.23 -6.51 11.94
N THR A 55 0.01 -7.74 12.40
CA THR A 55 -0.05 -8.11 13.83
C THR A 55 1.30 -8.23 14.51
N ASP A 56 2.37 -8.53 13.77
CA ASP A 56 3.75 -8.59 14.31
C ASP A 56 4.67 -7.56 13.64
N PRO A 57 4.58 -6.27 14.03
CA PRO A 57 5.36 -5.19 13.44
C PRO A 57 6.70 -4.98 14.18
N GLY A 58 7.35 -6.02 14.72
CA GLY A 58 8.51 -5.90 15.63
C GLY A 58 9.72 -5.09 15.10
N THR A 59 9.75 -4.78 13.80
CA THR A 59 10.78 -3.96 13.14
C THR A 59 10.36 -2.53 12.84
N GLU A 60 9.09 -2.18 13.04
CA GLU A 60 8.54 -0.86 12.76
C GLU A 60 8.72 0.09 13.94
N SER A 61 8.69 1.40 13.69
CA SER A 61 8.72 2.40 14.77
C SER A 61 7.49 2.28 15.69
N PRO A 62 7.57 2.67 16.98
CA PRO A 62 6.43 2.61 17.91
C PRO A 62 5.17 3.32 17.39
N THR A 63 5.33 4.43 16.66
CA THR A 63 4.23 5.16 16.02
C THR A 63 3.52 4.33 14.97
N ILE A 64 4.26 3.63 14.09
CA ILE A 64 3.70 2.76 13.06
C ILE A 64 3.05 1.52 13.71
N GLN A 65 3.66 0.97 14.76
CA GLN A 65 3.07 -0.14 15.51
C GLN A 65 1.70 0.23 16.10
N GLN A 66 1.59 1.41 16.70
CA GLN A 66 0.32 1.93 17.23
C GLN A 66 -0.72 2.15 16.12
N ALA A 67 -0.31 2.73 14.99
CA ALA A 67 -1.19 2.91 13.84
C ALA A 67 -1.70 1.57 13.28
N ASN A 68 -0.82 0.56 13.18
CA ASN A 68 -1.16 -0.79 12.76
C ASN A 68 -2.14 -1.45 13.73
N ALA A 69 -1.88 -1.40 15.03
CA ALA A 69 -2.78 -1.97 16.04
C ALA A 69 -4.17 -1.35 15.98
N LYS A 70 -4.25 -0.02 15.81
CA LYS A 70 -5.52 0.69 15.68
C LYS A 70 -6.24 0.36 14.37
N ALA A 71 -5.52 0.29 13.25
CA ALA A 71 -6.10 -0.10 11.97
C ALA A 71 -6.65 -1.54 11.99
N LEU A 72 -5.95 -2.48 12.63
CA LEU A 72 -6.45 -3.85 12.84
C LEU A 72 -7.69 -3.86 13.73
N ALA A 73 -7.71 -3.08 14.80
CA ALA A 73 -8.89 -2.93 15.67
C ALA A 73 -10.09 -2.31 14.94
N ASN A 74 -9.85 -1.50 13.91
CA ASN A 74 -10.89 -0.95 13.03
C ASN A 74 -11.41 -1.98 12.00
N GLY A 75 -10.91 -3.22 12.00
CA GLY A 75 -11.37 -4.28 11.11
C GLY A 75 -10.81 -4.21 9.70
N VAL A 76 -9.67 -3.52 9.50
CA VAL A 76 -9.02 -3.41 8.19
C VAL A 76 -8.64 -4.80 7.67
N GLN A 77 -9.12 -5.11 6.48
CA GLN A 77 -8.74 -6.30 5.72
C GLN A 77 -7.96 -5.90 4.46
N VAL A 78 -7.24 -6.85 3.89
CA VAL A 78 -6.49 -6.65 2.64
C VAL A 78 -7.39 -6.16 1.49
N SER A 79 -8.63 -6.68 1.41
CA SER A 79 -9.63 -6.24 0.43
C SER A 79 -9.97 -4.76 0.53
N TYR A 80 -9.97 -4.20 1.73
CA TYR A 80 -10.21 -2.77 1.96
C TYR A 80 -9.09 -1.89 1.39
N ILE A 81 -7.85 -2.39 1.32
CA ILE A 81 -6.71 -1.61 0.81
C ILE A 81 -6.90 -1.28 -0.68
N GLN A 82 -7.33 -2.27 -1.47
CA GLN A 82 -7.66 -2.05 -2.89
C GLN A 82 -8.83 -1.06 -3.05
N GLN A 83 -9.89 -1.22 -2.23
CA GLN A 83 -11.06 -0.33 -2.27
C GLN A 83 -10.70 1.10 -1.87
N THR A 84 -9.76 1.27 -0.94
CA THR A 84 -9.26 2.56 -0.49
C THR A 84 -8.57 3.31 -1.62
N VAL A 85 -7.65 2.64 -2.33
CA VAL A 85 -6.98 3.24 -3.50
C VAL A 85 -8.01 3.60 -4.57
N LYS A 86 -8.91 2.67 -4.93
CA LYS A 86 -9.98 2.93 -5.92
C LYS A 86 -10.86 4.12 -5.51
N SER A 87 -11.24 4.20 -4.24
CA SER A 87 -12.06 5.29 -3.70
C SER A 87 -11.34 6.63 -3.72
N ALA A 88 -10.02 6.65 -3.58
CA ALA A 88 -9.22 7.86 -3.71
C ALA A 88 -8.94 8.25 -5.17
N ARG A 89 -8.85 7.29 -6.10
CA ARG A 89 -8.72 7.56 -7.53
C ARG A 89 -9.95 8.29 -8.09
N LYS A 90 -11.16 7.93 -7.66
CA LYS A 90 -12.43 8.55 -8.09
C LYS A 90 -12.42 10.10 -8.01
N PRO A 91 -12.05 10.72 -6.87
CA PRO A 91 -11.92 12.17 -6.74
C PRO A 91 -10.59 12.75 -7.25
N GLY A 92 -9.74 11.98 -7.94
CA GLY A 92 -8.57 12.50 -8.64
C GLY A 92 -7.22 12.26 -7.97
N LEU A 93 -7.07 11.26 -7.11
CA LEU A 93 -5.73 10.81 -6.73
C LEU A 93 -5.01 10.31 -7.99
N ALA A 94 -3.88 10.90 -8.36
CA ALA A 94 -3.07 10.57 -9.53
C ALA A 94 -1.67 10.05 -9.14
N VAL A 95 -1.14 10.45 -7.99
CA VAL A 95 0.20 10.05 -7.53
C VAL A 95 0.34 8.54 -7.37
N PRO A 96 1.51 7.93 -7.65
CA PRO A 96 1.74 6.51 -7.43
C PRO A 96 1.55 6.11 -5.96
N VAL A 97 0.91 4.97 -5.72
CA VAL A 97 0.64 4.45 -4.36
C VAL A 97 1.23 3.05 -4.18
N PRO A 98 2.55 2.91 -3.94
CA PRO A 98 3.14 1.63 -3.56
C PRO A 98 2.59 1.16 -2.21
N LEU A 99 2.26 -0.13 -2.12
CA LEU A 99 1.95 -0.76 -0.84
C LEU A 99 3.24 -1.01 -0.05
N ALA A 100 3.18 -0.68 1.24
CA ALA A 100 4.25 -0.91 2.19
C ALA A 100 3.77 -1.92 3.24
N GLY A 101 4.33 -3.12 3.24
CA GLY A 101 4.01 -4.19 4.17
C GLY A 101 5.16 -5.18 4.18
N TYR A 102 5.44 -5.76 5.35
CA TYR A 102 6.65 -6.54 5.62
C TYR A 102 6.92 -7.63 4.57
N LYS A 103 8.21 -7.81 4.24
CA LYS A 103 8.73 -8.96 3.51
C LYS A 103 8.30 -10.25 4.21
N VAL A 104 7.58 -11.14 3.52
CA VAL A 104 7.66 -12.57 3.84
C VAL A 104 8.78 -13.15 2.98
N VAL A 105 9.92 -13.43 3.63
CA VAL A 105 11.00 -14.33 3.19
C VAL A 105 11.81 -13.92 1.95
N ARG A 106 12.81 -13.06 2.18
CA ARG A 106 14.18 -13.41 1.74
C ARG A 106 14.97 -13.62 3.02
N GLU A 107 15.40 -14.86 3.24
CA GLU A 107 16.23 -15.31 4.38
C GLU A 107 15.49 -15.51 5.72
N TYR A 108 14.66 -16.55 5.81
CA TYR A 108 14.46 -17.27 7.06
C TYR A 108 14.96 -18.71 6.86
N PRO A 109 15.89 -19.23 7.69
CA PRO A 109 16.42 -20.59 7.56
C PRO A 109 15.47 -21.69 8.08
N TYR A 110 14.20 -21.38 8.28
CA TYR A 110 13.19 -22.33 8.75
C TYR A 110 12.09 -22.46 7.69
N GLY A 111 11.91 -23.70 7.22
CA GLY A 111 11.15 -24.09 6.04
C GLY A 111 9.69 -23.62 5.98
N GLU A 112 9.15 -23.75 4.77
CA GLU A 112 7.84 -23.27 4.30
C GLU A 112 6.64 -23.80 5.11
N GLU A 113 6.85 -24.78 5.97
CA GLU A 113 5.84 -25.54 6.72
C GLU A 113 5.03 -24.71 7.73
N ASN A 114 5.51 -23.54 8.17
CA ASN A 114 4.88 -22.75 9.24
C ASN A 114 4.21 -21.44 8.78
N LEU A 115 4.16 -21.18 7.48
CA LEU A 115 3.46 -20.01 6.92
C LEU A 115 1.93 -20.14 6.91
N TYR A 116 1.40 -21.31 7.31
CA TYR A 116 -0.01 -21.68 7.12
C TYR A 116 -0.99 -21.18 8.20
N SER A 117 -0.58 -20.42 9.22
CA SER A 117 -1.49 -20.02 10.30
C SER A 117 -2.23 -18.68 10.09
N ALA A 118 -1.89 -17.92 9.04
CA ALA A 118 -2.69 -16.77 8.62
C ALA A 118 -3.28 -17.05 7.23
N LYS A 119 -4.61 -17.08 7.14
CA LYS A 119 -5.39 -17.18 5.89
C LYS A 119 -5.13 -15.98 4.98
N ILE A 120 -3.95 -15.89 4.39
CA ILE A 120 -3.60 -14.94 3.34
C ILE A 120 -3.42 -15.77 2.06
N PRO A 121 -4.28 -15.63 1.04
CA PRO A 121 -4.07 -16.28 -0.24
C PRO A 121 -2.75 -15.77 -0.84
N ASP A 122 -1.85 -16.71 -1.13
CA ASP A 122 -0.59 -16.61 -1.87
C ASP A 122 -0.06 -15.18 -2.18
N TYR A 123 1.00 -14.79 -1.48
CA TYR A 123 1.67 -13.49 -1.63
C TYR A 123 2.30 -13.27 -3.03
N ARG A 124 2.52 -14.33 -3.82
CA ARG A 124 3.11 -14.19 -5.17
C ARG A 124 2.11 -13.59 -6.16
N THR A 125 0.83 -13.94 -6.04
CA THR A 125 -0.27 -13.28 -6.77
C THR A 125 -0.49 -11.84 -6.27
N PHE A 126 -0.14 -11.59 -5.00
CA PHE A 126 -0.27 -10.31 -4.33
C PHE A 126 0.74 -9.24 -4.80
N LEU A 127 1.90 -9.60 -5.35
CA LEU A 127 2.88 -8.61 -5.86
C LEU A 127 2.66 -8.25 -7.34
N SER A 128 2.14 -9.17 -8.16
CA SER A 128 1.88 -8.92 -9.59
C SER A 128 0.63 -8.05 -9.83
N HIS A 129 -0.32 -8.05 -8.90
CA HIS A 129 -1.59 -7.32 -9.02
C HIS A 129 -1.61 -5.91 -8.39
N PHE A 130 -0.57 -5.50 -7.66
CA PHE A 130 -0.64 -4.33 -6.76
C PHE A 130 0.24 -3.14 -7.13
N LEU A 131 0.86 -3.18 -8.32
CA LEU A 131 1.50 -2.01 -8.91
C LEU A 131 0.46 -1.21 -9.71
N PHE A 132 -0.37 -0.43 -9.02
CA PHE A 132 -1.45 0.34 -9.64
C PHE A 132 -0.93 1.42 -10.59
N HIS A 133 -1.17 1.20 -11.89
CA HIS A 133 -1.01 2.19 -12.96
C HIS A 133 -2.25 3.12 -12.98
N PRO A 134 -2.10 4.41 -13.33
CA PRO A 134 -3.24 5.33 -13.47
C PRO A 134 -4.27 4.92 -14.56
N GLU A 135 -3.90 4.03 -15.49
CA GLU A 135 -4.63 3.81 -16.75
C GLU A 135 -5.28 2.41 -16.93
N ARG A 136 -5.25 1.50 -15.94
CA ARG A 136 -5.88 0.18 -16.09
C ARG A 136 -7.11 -0.03 -15.21
N SER A 137 -8.28 -0.14 -15.85
CA SER A 137 -9.49 -0.71 -15.28
C SER A 137 -9.35 -2.24 -15.24
N TYR A 138 -9.03 -2.79 -14.07
CA TYR A 138 -9.00 -4.25 -13.86
C TYR A 138 -10.38 -4.73 -13.42
N GLY A 139 -11.17 -5.17 -14.40
CA GLY A 139 -12.53 -5.69 -14.25
C GLY A 139 -12.76 -7.12 -14.76
N ASP A 140 -11.94 -7.66 -15.68
CA ASP A 140 -12.38 -8.82 -16.48
C ASP A 140 -11.52 -10.10 -16.34
N ASP A 141 -10.41 -10.11 -15.61
CA ASP A 141 -9.47 -11.25 -15.63
C ASP A 141 -9.74 -12.36 -14.57
N LEU A 142 -10.97 -12.47 -14.04
CA LEU A 142 -11.32 -13.49 -13.03
C LEU A 142 -12.20 -14.64 -13.54
N GLN A 143 -12.33 -14.84 -14.85
CA GLN A 143 -13.11 -15.98 -15.40
C GLN A 143 -12.29 -17.08 -16.08
N ASP A 144 -10.96 -16.99 -16.13
CA ASP A 144 -10.18 -18.09 -16.69
C ASP A 144 -8.85 -18.29 -15.93
N ARG A 145 -8.89 -19.15 -14.90
CA ARG A 145 -7.87 -20.13 -14.48
C ARG A 145 -8.05 -20.59 -13.03
#